data_AF-A0A955Z8G8-F1
#
_entry.id   AF-A0A955Z8G8-F1
#
_cell.length_a   1.000
_cell.length_b   1.000
_cell.length_c   1.000
_cell.angle_alpha   90.00
_cell.angle_beta   90.00
_cell.angle_gamma   90.00
#
_symmetry.space_group_name_H-M   'P 1'
#
loop_
_entity.id
_entity.type
_entity.pdbx_description
1 polymer ?
#
loop_
_entity_poly.entity_id
_entity_poly.type
_entity_poly.pdbx_seq_one_letter_code
_entity_poly.pdbx_strand_id
1 'polypeptide(L)'
;AEEMHRVFDVNVYGVQRVMRAVLPHLRAQGSGTVVYTSSLIGRVAIPFYGTYCASKWALEAIAQSYRAELARFGVDSFIVEPGALPTAFLEGMLTPSAQSDDYAPEAAALDPSLHQMIAWLKSNPDQSPQMVADVVADAIDTPPGERPFRVVADRSGMGEGIVRYNEALGQVTRAIYAANGMEEMLRSNAGPT
;
A
#
# COMPACT_ATOMS: atom_id res chain seq x y z
N ALA A 1 23.01 -1.25 2.06
CA ALA A 1 22.39 -0.40 3.09
C ALA A 1 21.91 0.94 2.51
N GLU A 2 22.74 1.65 1.75
CA GLU A 2 22.39 2.96 1.14
C GLU A 2 21.21 2.89 0.17
N GLU A 3 21.14 1.85 -0.68
CA GLU A 3 19.99 1.64 -1.58
C GLU A 3 18.70 1.41 -0.82
N MET A 4 18.75 0.61 0.26
CA MET A 4 17.62 0.42 1.15
C MET A 4 17.19 1.73 1.82
N HIS A 5 18.16 2.52 2.28
CA HIS A 5 17.88 3.85 2.81
C HIS A 5 17.18 4.74 1.77
N ARG A 6 17.63 4.77 0.51
CA ARG A 6 16.97 5.54 -0.56
C ARG A 6 15.52 5.12 -0.79
N VAL A 7 15.24 3.82 -0.83
CA VAL A 7 13.87 3.31 -1.00
C VAL A 7 13.00 3.69 0.20
N PHE A 8 13.51 3.55 1.42
CA PHE A 8 12.79 3.95 2.64
C PHE A 8 12.59 5.46 2.72
N ASP A 9 13.56 6.25 2.26
CA ASP A 9 13.47 7.69 2.28
C ASP A 9 12.31 8.22 1.45
N VAL A 10 12.04 7.59 0.30
CA VAL A 10 10.89 7.90 -0.53
C VAL A 10 9.61 7.28 0.03
N ASN A 11 9.60 5.95 0.21
CA ASN A 11 8.35 5.20 0.44
C ASN A 11 7.83 5.30 1.88
N VAL A 12 8.68 5.64 2.84
CA VAL A 12 8.36 5.63 4.27
C VAL A 12 8.55 7.02 4.86
N TYR A 13 9.76 7.57 4.80
CA TYR A 13 10.05 8.89 5.38
C TYR A 13 9.37 10.02 4.59
N GLY A 14 9.25 9.89 3.26
CA GLY A 14 8.48 10.81 2.43
C GLY A 14 7.01 10.90 2.87
N VAL A 15 6.37 9.76 3.08
CA VAL A 15 5.00 9.70 3.62
C VAL A 15 4.93 10.38 4.99
N GLN A 16 5.86 10.07 5.89
CA GLN A 16 5.88 10.68 7.22
C GLN A 16 6.05 12.21 7.17
N ARG A 17 6.87 12.74 6.27
CA ARG A 17 7.05 14.18 6.07
C ARG A 17 5.75 14.84 5.59
N VAL A 18 5.09 14.24 4.60
CA VAL A 18 3.79 14.73 4.10
C VAL A 18 2.75 14.70 5.21
N MET A 19 2.61 13.59 5.93
CA MET A 19 1.68 13.46 7.05
C MET A 19 1.91 14.54 8.11
N ARG A 20 3.16 14.75 8.53
CA ARG A 20 3.49 15.80 9.51
C ARG A 20 3.09 17.21 9.03
N ALA A 21 3.20 17.47 7.74
CA ALA A 21 2.82 18.76 7.17
C ALA A 21 1.29 18.94 7.08
N VAL A 22 0.54 17.90 6.69
CA VAL A 22 -0.90 18.02 6.43
C VAL A 22 -1.78 17.78 7.67
N LEU A 23 -1.33 16.97 8.62
CA LEU A 23 -2.15 16.56 9.78
C LEU A 23 -2.62 17.71 10.68
N PRO A 24 -1.85 18.79 10.92
CA PRO A 24 -2.38 19.93 11.66
C PRO A 24 -3.64 20.53 11.01
N HIS A 25 -3.68 20.59 9.69
CA HIS A 25 -4.81 21.13 8.94
C HIS A 25 -6.02 20.19 8.98
N LEU A 26 -5.82 18.90 8.72
CA LEU A 26 -6.91 17.91 8.75
C LEU A 26 -7.54 17.80 10.15
N ARG A 27 -6.73 17.83 11.21
CA ARG A 27 -7.24 17.81 12.59
C ARG A 27 -7.99 19.08 12.98
N ALA A 28 -7.55 20.25 12.51
CA ALA A 28 -8.26 21.51 12.76
C ALA A 28 -9.59 21.58 11.99
N GLN A 29 -9.62 21.02 10.77
CA GLN A 29 -10.82 20.91 9.96
C GLN A 29 -11.84 19.90 10.53
N GLY A 30 -11.37 18.90 11.28
CA GLY A 30 -12.23 17.84 11.82
C GLY A 30 -12.76 16.87 10.75
N SER A 31 -12.25 16.96 9.52
CA SER A 31 -12.64 16.12 8.40
C SER A 31 -11.50 16.03 7.37
N GLY A 32 -11.53 14.95 6.58
CA GLY A 32 -10.63 14.73 5.46
C GLY A 32 -10.27 13.25 5.30
N THR A 33 -9.76 12.88 4.13
CA THR A 33 -9.40 11.51 3.81
C THR A 33 -7.93 11.44 3.37
N VAL A 34 -7.16 10.54 3.98
CA VAL A 34 -5.79 10.22 3.53
C VAL A 34 -5.79 8.89 2.78
N VAL A 35 -5.28 8.90 1.55
CA VAL A 35 -5.14 7.69 0.73
C VAL A 35 -3.68 7.26 0.69
N TYR A 36 -3.40 6.03 1.11
CA TYR A 36 -2.06 5.45 1.04
C TYR A 36 -1.95 4.50 -0.14
N THR A 37 -0.98 4.71 -1.02
CA THR A 37 -0.68 3.78 -2.12
C THR A 37 0.38 2.76 -1.68
N SER A 38 -0.07 1.60 -1.24
CA SER A 38 0.76 0.46 -0.89
C SER A 38 1.07 -0.40 -2.12
N SER A 39 0.97 -1.72 -2.00
CA SER A 39 1.15 -2.72 -3.06
C SER A 39 0.70 -4.10 -2.55
N LEU A 40 0.35 -5.03 -3.44
CA LEU A 40 0.20 -6.45 -3.06
C LEU A 40 1.43 -6.99 -2.32
N ILE A 41 2.63 -6.58 -2.72
CA ILE A 41 3.88 -7.00 -2.07
C ILE A 41 4.22 -6.19 -0.80
N GLY A 42 3.28 -5.36 -0.33
CA GLY A 42 3.19 -4.91 1.06
C GLY A 42 2.55 -5.94 2.01
N ARG A 43 2.17 -7.12 1.48
CA ARG A 43 1.49 -8.21 2.21
C ARG A 43 2.12 -9.57 2.02
N VAL A 44 2.85 -9.74 0.91
CA VAL A 44 3.62 -10.94 0.61
C VAL A 44 5.02 -10.52 0.14
N ALA A 45 6.04 -11.23 0.59
CA ALA A 45 7.41 -10.99 0.15
C ALA A 45 7.70 -11.84 -1.09
N ILE A 46 8.16 -11.19 -2.17
CA ILE A 46 8.63 -11.87 -3.38
C ILE A 46 10.16 -11.80 -3.41
N PRO A 47 10.87 -12.90 -3.73
CA PRO A 47 12.31 -12.89 -3.90
C PRO A 47 12.79 -11.78 -4.83
N PHE A 48 13.98 -11.23 -4.58
CA PHE A 48 14.60 -10.12 -5.31
C PHE A 48 13.90 -8.75 -5.16
N TYR A 49 12.75 -8.67 -4.46
CA TYR A 49 12.07 -7.40 -4.13
C TYR A 49 12.17 -7.02 -2.65
N GLY A 50 13.08 -7.64 -1.88
CA GLY A 50 13.11 -7.55 -0.42
C GLY A 50 13.09 -6.13 0.14
N THR A 51 13.93 -5.24 -0.39
CA THR A 51 13.98 -3.81 0.00
C THR A 51 12.64 -3.10 -0.24
N TYR A 52 12.04 -3.32 -1.42
CA TYR A 52 10.78 -2.70 -1.77
C TYR A 52 9.62 -3.28 -0.94
N CYS A 53 9.54 -4.60 -0.78
CA CYS A 53 8.57 -5.28 0.07
C CYS A 53 8.62 -4.75 1.50
N ALA A 54 9.83 -4.65 2.09
CA ALA A 54 10.03 -4.11 3.42
C ALA A 54 9.50 -2.67 3.55
N SER A 55 9.77 -1.82 2.55
CA SER A 55 9.28 -0.43 2.56
C SER A 55 7.76 -0.34 2.48
N LYS A 56 7.11 -1.23 1.71
CA LYS A 56 5.64 -1.26 1.60
C LYS A 56 4.99 -1.84 2.85
N TRP A 57 5.57 -2.88 3.47
CA TRP A 57 5.16 -3.35 4.80
C TRP A 57 5.28 -2.26 5.87
N ALA A 58 6.35 -1.46 5.84
CA ALA A 58 6.50 -0.33 6.76
C ALA A 58 5.40 0.73 6.55
N LEU A 59 5.08 1.05 5.30
CA LEU A 59 3.97 1.94 4.96
C LEU A 59 2.61 1.41 5.45
N GLU A 60 2.37 0.10 5.33
CA GLU A 60 1.16 -0.56 5.84
C GLU A 60 1.01 -0.41 7.36
N ALA A 61 2.10 -0.55 8.10
CA ALA A 61 2.09 -0.37 9.54
C ALA A 61 1.79 1.09 9.90
N ILE A 62 2.43 2.06 9.22
CA ILE A 62 2.19 3.49 9.43
C ILE A 62 0.74 3.86 9.16
N ALA A 63 0.17 3.41 8.04
CA ALA A 63 -1.22 3.70 7.67
C ALA A 63 -2.22 3.12 8.67
N GLN A 64 -1.96 1.90 9.19
CA GLN A 64 -2.76 1.28 10.25
C GLN A 64 -2.74 2.06 11.55
N SER A 65 -1.55 2.45 12.02
CA SER A 65 -1.41 3.27 13.22
C SER A 65 -2.12 4.61 13.06
N TYR A 66 -1.91 5.29 11.93
CA TYR A 66 -2.53 6.59 11.69
C TYR A 66 -4.05 6.50 11.60
N ARG A 67 -4.62 5.45 11.00
CA ARG A 67 -6.08 5.27 11.02
C ARG A 67 -6.62 5.30 12.44
N ALA A 68 -6.05 4.51 13.35
CA ALA A 68 -6.52 4.40 14.71
C ALA A 68 -6.30 5.70 15.52
N GLU A 69 -5.14 6.33 15.35
CA GLU A 69 -4.77 7.55 16.07
C GLU A 69 -5.58 8.79 15.63
N LEU A 70 -5.99 8.81 14.35
CA LEU A 70 -6.60 9.96 13.73
C LEU A 70 -8.13 9.91 13.65
N ALA A 71 -8.74 8.74 13.82
CA ALA A 71 -10.18 8.55 13.74
C ALA A 71 -10.98 9.51 14.64
N ARG A 72 -10.50 9.76 15.86
CA ARG A 72 -11.13 10.70 16.82
C ARG A 72 -11.16 12.16 16.36
N PHE A 73 -10.31 12.53 15.40
CA PHE A 73 -10.27 13.87 14.81
C PHE A 73 -11.10 13.98 13.52
N GLY A 74 -11.92 12.97 13.20
CA GLY A 74 -12.74 12.94 11.98
C GLY A 74 -11.93 12.76 10.70
N VAL A 75 -10.65 12.39 10.80
CA VAL A 75 -9.79 12.12 9.63
C VAL A 75 -9.90 10.64 9.29
N ASP A 76 -10.48 10.35 8.12
CA ASP A 76 -10.58 9.00 7.60
C ASP A 76 -9.33 8.66 6.76
N SER A 77 -9.10 7.36 6.54
CA SER A 77 -8.04 6.91 5.66
C SER A 77 -8.28 5.51 5.14
N PHE A 78 -7.74 5.22 3.97
CA PHE A 78 -7.71 3.89 3.40
C PHE A 78 -6.43 3.66 2.59
N ILE A 79 -6.19 2.38 2.30
CA ILE A 79 -5.01 1.91 1.60
C ILE A 79 -5.46 1.31 0.28
N VAL A 80 -4.88 1.77 -0.82
CA VAL A 80 -4.97 1.06 -2.09
C VAL A 80 -3.75 0.15 -2.23
N GLU A 81 -3.98 -1.10 -2.61
CA GLU A 81 -2.95 -2.13 -2.78
C GLU A 81 -2.93 -2.58 -4.25
N PRO A 82 -2.21 -1.87 -5.14
CA PRO A 82 -2.14 -2.24 -6.54
C PRO A 82 -1.26 -3.47 -6.80
N GLY A 83 -1.66 -4.25 -7.81
CA GLY A 83 -0.79 -5.21 -8.48
C GLY A 83 0.26 -4.56 -9.37
N ALA A 84 1.01 -5.37 -10.12
CA ALA A 84 1.96 -4.85 -11.10
C ALA A 84 1.21 -4.16 -12.25
N LEU A 85 1.71 -3.01 -12.73
CA LEU A 85 1.04 -2.18 -13.73
C LEU A 85 2.02 -1.80 -14.85
N PRO A 86 1.55 -1.61 -16.10
CA PRO A 86 2.38 -1.22 -17.23
C PRO A 86 2.75 0.28 -17.15
N THR A 87 3.54 0.65 -16.16
CA THR A 87 4.05 2.02 -15.93
C THR A 87 5.57 2.04 -15.97
N ALA A 88 6.15 3.25 -16.06
CA ALA A 88 7.59 3.44 -15.96
C ALA A 88 8.19 2.99 -14.61
N PHE A 89 7.36 2.68 -13.60
CA PHE A 89 7.83 2.17 -12.32
C PHE A 89 8.65 0.88 -12.48
N LEU A 90 8.18 -0.07 -13.29
CA LEU A 90 8.85 -1.36 -13.44
C LEU A 90 10.21 -1.22 -14.13
N GLU A 91 10.30 -0.32 -15.12
CA GLU A 91 11.54 -0.01 -15.84
C GLU A 91 12.50 0.85 -15.01
N GLY A 92 11.97 1.64 -14.07
CA GLY A 92 12.72 2.55 -13.20
C GLY A 92 13.11 1.96 -11.83
N MET A 93 12.88 0.67 -11.58
CA MET A 93 13.27 0.03 -10.33
C MET A 93 14.80 0.07 -10.19
N LEU A 94 15.29 0.35 -8.97
CA LEU A 94 16.72 0.43 -8.71
C LEU A 94 17.38 -0.93 -8.98
N THR A 95 18.35 -0.94 -9.89
CA THR A 95 19.25 -2.08 -10.08
C THR A 95 20.23 -2.15 -8.89
N PRO A 96 20.39 -3.33 -8.25
CA PRO A 96 21.37 -3.49 -7.18
C PRO A 96 22.79 -3.18 -7.68
N SER A 97 23.53 -2.38 -6.93
CA SER A 97 24.95 -2.06 -7.21
C SER A 97 25.90 -3.20 -6.87
N ALA A 98 25.49 -4.09 -5.96
CA ALA A 98 26.24 -5.28 -5.59
C ALA A 98 25.64 -6.51 -6.29
N GLN A 99 26.50 -7.28 -6.96
CA GLN A 99 26.17 -8.57 -7.54
C GLN A 99 26.90 -9.68 -6.78
N SER A 100 26.30 -10.86 -6.72
CA SER A 100 26.91 -12.06 -6.15
C SER A 100 26.91 -13.16 -7.19
N ASP A 101 28.06 -13.81 -7.37
CA ASP A 101 28.22 -14.95 -8.27
C ASP A 101 27.34 -16.14 -7.86
N ASP A 102 27.02 -16.26 -6.56
CA ASP A 102 26.16 -17.31 -6.02
C ASP A 102 24.71 -17.24 -6.56
N TYR A 103 24.30 -16.07 -7.06
CA TYR A 103 22.96 -15.83 -7.63
C TYR A 103 23.02 -15.45 -9.12
N ALA A 104 24.15 -15.71 -9.80
CA ALA A 104 24.34 -15.31 -11.19
C ALA A 104 23.26 -15.87 -12.15
N PRO A 105 22.82 -17.14 -12.05
CA PRO A 105 21.76 -17.67 -12.91
C PRO A 105 20.42 -16.94 -12.71
N GLU A 106 20.02 -16.68 -11.47
CA GLU A 106 18.79 -15.97 -11.14
C GLU A 106 18.86 -14.51 -11.59
N ALA A 107 19.98 -13.84 -11.32
CA ALA A 107 20.21 -12.46 -11.74
C ALA A 107 20.13 -12.32 -13.27
N ALA A 108 20.71 -13.25 -14.03
CA ALA A 108 20.63 -13.27 -15.48
C ALA A 108 19.21 -13.49 -16.02
N ALA A 109 18.33 -14.12 -15.24
CA ALA A 109 16.93 -14.37 -15.61
C ALA A 109 15.99 -13.21 -15.24
N LEU A 110 16.38 -12.30 -14.35
CA LEU A 110 15.53 -11.20 -13.88
C LEU A 110 15.15 -10.24 -15.00
N ASP A 111 16.11 -9.81 -15.81
CA ASP A 111 15.84 -8.84 -16.89
C ASP A 111 14.88 -9.42 -17.94
N PRO A 112 15.10 -10.62 -18.52
CA PRO A 112 14.15 -11.23 -19.45
C PRO A 112 12.76 -11.44 -18.81
N SER A 113 12.70 -11.87 -17.56
CA SER A 113 11.44 -12.07 -16.82
C SER A 113 10.67 -10.77 -16.64
N LEU A 114 11.36 -9.68 -16.28
CA LEU A 114 10.78 -8.35 -16.15
C LEU A 114 10.24 -7.85 -17.50
N HIS A 115 10.98 -8.02 -18.59
CA HIS A 115 10.52 -7.66 -19.94
C HIS A 115 9.28 -8.45 -20.36
N GLN A 116 9.23 -9.75 -20.09
CA GLN A 116 8.06 -10.58 -20.35
C GLN A 116 6.85 -10.15 -19.52
N MET A 117 7.05 -9.86 -18.23
CA MET A 117 6.00 -9.34 -17.36
C MET A 117 5.47 -8.00 -17.87
N ILE A 118 6.34 -7.06 -18.25
CA ILE A 118 5.94 -5.75 -18.81
C ILE A 118 5.13 -5.95 -20.11
N ALA A 119 5.59 -6.82 -21.01
CA ALA A 119 4.88 -7.10 -22.26
C ALA A 119 3.50 -7.71 -21.99
N TRP A 120 3.40 -8.65 -21.04
CA TRP A 120 2.14 -9.25 -20.64
C TRP A 120 1.18 -8.21 -20.03
N LEU A 121 1.66 -7.37 -19.12
CA LEU A 121 0.87 -6.27 -18.53
C LEU A 121 0.36 -5.31 -19.60
N LYS A 122 1.20 -4.93 -20.58
CA LYS A 122 0.81 -4.07 -21.70
C LYS A 122 -0.25 -4.74 -22.60
N SER A 123 -0.29 -6.07 -22.65
CA SER A 123 -1.29 -6.83 -23.42
C SER A 123 -2.62 -7.03 -22.69
N ASN A 124 -2.67 -6.79 -21.37
CA ASN A 124 -3.87 -6.95 -20.55
C ASN A 124 -4.52 -5.58 -20.27
N PRO A 125 -5.56 -5.18 -21.04
CA PRO A 125 -6.19 -3.86 -20.87
C PRO A 125 -6.89 -3.69 -19.51
N ASP A 126 -7.29 -4.79 -18.85
CA ASP A 126 -7.95 -4.75 -17.56
C ASP A 126 -6.98 -4.41 -16.41
N GLN A 127 -5.68 -4.65 -16.60
CA GLN A 127 -4.62 -4.31 -15.65
C GLN A 127 -3.97 -2.97 -16.02
N SER A 128 -4.73 -1.89 -15.93
CA SER A 128 -4.31 -0.55 -16.34
C SER A 128 -4.12 0.40 -15.15
N PRO A 129 -3.29 1.47 -15.29
CA PRO A 129 -3.22 2.53 -14.28
C PRO A 129 -4.57 3.22 -14.06
N GLN A 130 -5.41 3.29 -15.09
CA GLN A 130 -6.75 3.87 -14.98
C GLN A 130 -7.63 3.06 -14.04
N MET A 131 -7.58 1.72 -14.08
CA MET A 131 -8.32 0.88 -13.13
C MET A 131 -7.98 1.20 -11.67
N VAL A 132 -6.72 1.53 -11.37
CA VAL A 132 -6.32 1.97 -10.02
C VAL A 132 -6.90 3.33 -9.66
N ALA A 133 -6.94 4.27 -10.61
CA ALA A 133 -7.56 5.57 -10.41
C ALA A 133 -9.06 5.44 -10.15
N ASP A 134 -9.75 4.58 -10.91
CA ASP A 134 -11.19 4.33 -10.78
C ASP A 134 -11.53 3.77 -9.40
N VAL A 135 -10.81 2.74 -8.93
CA VAL A 135 -11.08 2.17 -7.59
C VAL A 135 -10.74 3.14 -6.45
N VAL A 136 -9.78 4.04 -6.66
CA VAL A 136 -9.50 5.12 -5.69
C VAL A 136 -10.62 6.14 -5.68
N ALA A 137 -11.15 6.53 -6.84
CA ALA A 137 -12.29 7.43 -6.95
C ALA A 137 -13.54 6.82 -6.30
N ASP A 138 -13.88 5.57 -6.62
CA ASP A 138 -15.00 4.85 -6.02
C ASP A 138 -14.89 4.77 -4.50
N ALA A 139 -13.68 4.50 -4.00
CA ALA A 139 -13.41 4.49 -2.56
C ALA A 139 -13.61 5.88 -1.96
N ILE A 140 -13.11 6.95 -2.59
CA ILE A 140 -13.30 8.34 -2.12
C ILE A 140 -14.80 8.69 -2.07
N ASP A 141 -15.58 8.31 -3.09
CA ASP A 141 -17.01 8.61 -3.18
C ASP A 141 -17.86 7.79 -2.18
N THR A 142 -17.31 6.69 -1.65
CA THR A 142 -17.96 5.94 -0.56
C THR A 142 -18.03 6.79 0.70
N PRO A 143 -19.19 6.90 1.38
CA PRO A 143 -19.33 7.69 2.60
C PRO A 143 -18.29 7.33 3.67
N PRO A 144 -17.74 8.31 4.42
CA PRO A 144 -16.84 8.03 5.52
C PRO A 144 -17.51 7.11 6.56
N GLY A 145 -16.78 6.09 7.03
CA GLY A 145 -17.30 5.06 7.94
C GLY A 145 -17.80 3.79 7.24
N GLU A 146 -18.27 3.88 6.00
CA GLU A 146 -18.62 2.72 5.16
C GLU A 146 -17.46 2.30 4.25
N ARG A 147 -16.52 3.22 4.03
CA ARG A 147 -15.34 3.01 3.19
C ARG A 147 -14.49 1.83 3.67
N PRO A 148 -14.11 0.89 2.78
CA PRO A 148 -13.19 -0.17 3.15
C PRO A 148 -11.83 0.42 3.50
N PHE A 149 -11.21 -0.08 4.58
CA PHE A 149 -9.87 0.37 4.94
C PHE A 149 -8.82 -0.05 3.90
N ARG A 150 -9.07 -1.11 3.13
CA ARG A 150 -8.16 -1.62 2.11
C ARG A 150 -8.91 -1.92 0.82
N VAL A 151 -8.33 -1.47 -0.29
CA VAL A 151 -8.85 -1.67 -1.64
C VAL A 151 -7.76 -2.34 -2.46
N VAL A 152 -7.96 -3.63 -2.76
CA VAL A 152 -7.05 -4.40 -3.61
C VAL A 152 -7.35 -4.05 -5.07
N ALA A 153 -6.36 -3.47 -5.76
CA ALA A 153 -6.48 -3.03 -7.14
C ALA A 153 -5.66 -3.94 -8.06
N ASP A 154 -6.22 -5.12 -8.34
CA ASP A 154 -5.55 -6.12 -9.17
C ASP A 154 -6.55 -6.91 -10.03
N ARG A 155 -6.22 -6.98 -11.32
CA ARG A 155 -6.84 -7.82 -12.37
C ARG A 155 -5.82 -8.77 -12.99
N SER A 156 -4.63 -8.91 -12.38
CA SER A 156 -3.58 -9.84 -12.83
C SER A 156 -3.68 -11.24 -12.20
N GLY A 157 -4.46 -11.40 -11.13
CA GLY A 157 -4.77 -12.69 -10.50
C GLY A 157 -4.09 -12.92 -9.14
N MET A 158 -3.23 -12.01 -8.69
CA MET A 158 -2.60 -12.10 -7.36
C MET A 158 -3.47 -11.52 -6.25
N GLY A 159 -4.43 -10.65 -6.59
CA GLY A 159 -5.25 -9.92 -5.62
C GLY A 159 -6.10 -10.78 -4.70
N GLU A 160 -6.62 -11.92 -5.16
CA GLU A 160 -7.57 -12.75 -4.39
C GLU A 160 -6.95 -13.29 -3.09
N GLY A 161 -5.68 -13.71 -3.14
CA GLY A 161 -4.95 -14.15 -1.96
C GLY A 161 -4.74 -13.02 -0.95
N ILE A 162 -4.49 -11.80 -1.45
CA ILE A 162 -4.30 -10.61 -0.62
C ILE A 162 -5.60 -10.15 0.04
N VAL A 163 -6.73 -10.24 -0.66
CA VAL A 163 -8.06 -9.97 -0.06
C VAL A 163 -8.30 -10.86 1.15
N ARG A 164 -8.10 -12.18 1.02
CA ARG A 164 -8.25 -13.13 2.15
C ARG A 164 -7.27 -12.84 3.29
N TYR A 165 -6.02 -12.51 2.96
CA TYR A 165 -5.02 -12.11 3.96
C TYR A 165 -5.50 -10.89 4.75
N ASN A 166 -6.00 -9.86 4.07
CA ASN A 166 -6.47 -8.63 4.70
C ASN A 166 -7.68 -8.85 5.59
N GLU A 167 -8.61 -9.72 5.20
CA GLU A 167 -9.75 -10.11 6.01
C GLU A 167 -9.29 -10.76 7.32
N ALA A 168 -8.38 -11.74 7.24
CA ALA A 168 -7.83 -12.42 8.40
C ALA A 168 -7.07 -11.43 9.31
N LEU A 169 -6.23 -10.57 8.74
CA LEU A 169 -5.53 -9.53 9.50
C LEU A 169 -6.50 -8.56 10.18
N GLY A 170 -7.59 -8.18 9.52
CA GLY A 170 -8.63 -7.33 10.08
C GLY A 170 -9.34 -7.97 11.27
N GLN A 171 -9.63 -9.27 11.20
CA GLN A 171 -10.20 -10.04 12.32
C GLN A 171 -9.23 -10.08 13.51
N VAL A 172 -7.96 -10.41 13.27
CA VAL A 172 -6.92 -10.43 14.31
C VAL A 172 -6.74 -9.05 14.97
N THR A 173 -6.69 -7.99 14.16
CA THR A 173 -6.53 -6.61 14.65
C THR A 173 -7.69 -6.21 15.55
N ARG A 174 -8.94 -6.44 15.11
CA ARG A 174 -10.13 -6.15 15.94
C ARG A 174 -10.11 -6.92 17.25
N ALA A 175 -9.79 -8.22 17.22
CA ALA A 175 -9.72 -9.05 18.41
C ALA A 175 -8.68 -8.52 19.42
N ILE A 176 -7.49 -8.15 18.94
CA ILE A 176 -6.44 -7.56 19.79
C ILE A 176 -6.88 -6.21 20.36
N TYR A 177 -7.49 -5.34 19.55
CA TYR A 177 -7.95 -4.03 20.01
C TYR A 177 -9.06 -4.16 21.06
N ALA A 178 -10.04 -5.04 20.84
CA ALA A 178 -11.12 -5.31 21.78
C ALA A 178 -10.58 -5.84 23.12
N ALA A 179 -9.64 -6.79 23.10
CA ALA A 179 -9.01 -7.33 24.30
C ALA A 179 -8.26 -6.28 25.13
N ASN A 180 -7.88 -5.16 24.51
CA ASN A 180 -7.16 -4.05 25.16
C ASN A 180 -8.03 -2.79 25.34
N GLY A 181 -9.34 -2.86 25.11
CA GLY A 181 -10.25 -1.71 25.27
C GLY A 181 -10.04 -0.59 24.24
N MET A 182 -9.43 -0.89 23.09
CA MET A 182 -9.10 0.07 22.02
C MET A 182 -10.04 -0.01 20.82
N GLU A 183 -11.09 -0.84 20.85
CA GLU A 183 -11.94 -1.11 19.68
C GLU A 183 -12.56 0.15 19.07
N GLU A 184 -12.96 1.12 19.90
CA GLU A 184 -13.52 2.40 19.45
C GLU A 184 -12.55 3.19 18.55
N MET A 185 -11.23 2.98 18.67
CA MET A 185 -10.24 3.62 17.80
C MET A 185 -10.32 3.16 16.34
N LEU A 186 -10.96 2.02 16.08
CA LEU A 186 -11.13 1.48 14.72
C LEU A 186 -12.36 2.06 14.02
N ARG A 187 -13.26 2.74 14.74
CA ARG A 187 -14.45 3.39 14.19
C ARG A 187 -14.09 4.78 13.72
N SER A 188 -14.40 5.08 12.45
CA SER A 188 -14.26 6.44 11.93
C SER A 188 -15.38 7.31 12.48
N ASN A 189 -15.03 8.43 13.13
CA ASN A 189 -16.01 9.44 13.54
C ASN A 189 -16.38 10.40 12.40
N ALA A 190 -15.97 10.12 11.15
CA ALA A 190 -16.21 10.99 10.00
C ALA A 190 -17.65 10.93 9.44
N GLY A 191 -18.60 10.32 10.17
CA GLY A 191 -20.03 10.29 9.80
C GLY A 191 -20.67 11.69 9.88
N PRO A 192 -21.82 11.91 9.23
CA PRO A 192 -22.40 13.24 9.06
C PRO A 192 -22.79 13.84 10.41
N THR A 193 -22.24 15.02 10.70
CA THR A 193 -22.81 15.95 11.68
C THR A 193 -24.13 16.50 11.19
#